data_AF-A0A1W1XER9-F1
#
_entry.id   AF-A0A1W1XER9-F1
#
_cell.length_a   1.000
_cell.length_b   1.000
_cell.length_c   1.000
_cell.angle_alpha   90.00
_cell.angle_beta   90.00
_cell.angle_gamma   90.00
#
_symmetry.space_group_name_H-M   'P 1'
#
loop_
_entity.id
_entity.type
_entity.pdbx_description
1 polymer ?
#
loop_
_entity_poly.entity_id
_entity_poly.type
_entity_poly.pdbx_seq_one_letter_code
_entity_poly.pdbx_strand_id
1 'polypeptide(L)'
;MNSVSEAVDRLEGEDGLDDGIARFLGVSDPEEGIKLADVRSKAASELQRYGDDLSGLLAQQGITVPPAFQLRSVEGGNVAVAGDHPSKAAIEGMINADTRLLKWFKEVEVLHDILRRAELRGSEQTLDGQHFNLGLTSIGAIGFYTGN
;
A
#
# COMPACT_ATOMS: atom_id res chain seq x y z
N MET A 1 -45.87 -19.24 6.63
CA MET A 1 -45.22 -18.78 5.39
C MET A 1 -45.60 -17.32 5.20
N ASN A 2 -44.61 -16.48 4.81
CA ASN A 2 -44.65 -15.02 4.61
C ASN A 2 -44.66 -14.20 5.92
N SER A 3 -43.81 -13.19 6.15
CA SER A 3 -42.77 -12.55 5.34
C SER A 3 -41.74 -11.94 6.30
N VAL A 4 -40.45 -12.27 6.14
CA VAL A 4 -39.35 -11.48 6.71
C VAL A 4 -38.75 -10.72 5.55
N SER A 5 -39.30 -9.55 5.27
CA SER A 5 -38.78 -8.61 4.27
C SER A 5 -39.00 -7.23 4.87
N GLU A 6 -37.98 -6.75 5.60
CA GLU A 6 -37.74 -5.35 5.96
C GLU A 6 -36.52 -5.31 6.90
N ALA A 7 -35.33 -5.48 6.33
CA ALA A 7 -34.07 -5.21 7.03
C ALA A 7 -32.94 -4.80 6.06
N VAL A 8 -33.29 -4.21 4.91
CA VAL A 8 -32.29 -3.69 3.98
C VAL A 8 -32.81 -2.39 3.40
N ASP A 9 -32.94 -1.38 4.26
CA ASP A 9 -33.04 -0.01 3.78
C ASP A 9 -32.39 0.94 4.78
N ARG A 10 -31.65 1.91 4.25
CA ARG A 10 -30.80 2.92 4.89
C ARG A 10 -29.35 2.53 5.18
N LEU A 11 -28.57 2.41 4.10
CA LEU A 11 -27.20 2.95 4.08
C LEU A 11 -27.26 4.31 3.37
N GLU A 12 -27.79 5.32 4.05
CA GLU A 12 -27.67 6.72 3.61
C GLU A 12 -26.57 7.40 4.43
N GLY A 13 -25.46 7.71 3.75
CA GLY A 13 -24.69 8.95 3.93
C GLY A 13 -23.91 9.16 5.22
N GLU A 14 -22.65 8.71 5.23
CA GLU A 14 -21.56 9.42 5.91
C GLU A 14 -20.33 9.41 4.98
N ASP A 15 -20.12 10.50 4.23
CA ASP A 15 -18.89 10.81 3.48
C ASP A 15 -17.72 11.17 4.42
N GLY A 16 -17.74 10.63 5.65
CA GLY A 16 -16.67 10.72 6.63
C GLY A 16 -15.74 9.52 6.48
N LEU A 17 -14.43 9.78 6.47
CA LEU A 17 -13.46 8.70 6.57
C LEU A 17 -13.67 7.92 7.87
N ASP A 18 -13.53 6.60 7.80
CA ASP A 18 -13.37 5.74 8.97
C ASP A 18 -12.24 6.29 9.86
N ASP A 19 -12.49 6.43 11.17
CA ASP A 19 -11.59 7.00 12.18
C ASP A 19 -10.17 6.41 12.12
N GLY A 20 -10.07 5.13 11.73
CA GLY A 20 -8.79 4.45 11.52
C GLY A 20 -7.91 5.10 10.44
N ILE A 21 -8.51 5.57 9.35
CA ILE A 21 -7.80 6.22 8.24
C ILE A 21 -7.41 7.65 8.62
N ALA A 22 -8.27 8.38 9.33
CA ALA A 22 -7.96 9.72 9.85
C ALA A 22 -6.72 9.70 10.76
N ARG A 23 -6.68 8.73 11.69
CA ARG A 23 -5.51 8.50 12.56
C ARG A 23 -4.26 8.12 11.77
N PHE A 24 -4.39 7.24 10.79
CA PHE A 24 -3.28 6.80 9.93
C PHE A 24 -2.65 7.98 9.16
N LEU A 25 -3.50 8.91 8.72
CA LEU A 25 -3.06 10.09 7.99
C LEU A 25 -2.54 11.23 8.89
N GLY A 26 -2.68 11.10 10.22
CA GLY A 26 -2.14 12.07 11.18
C GLY A 26 -3.00 13.33 11.33
N VAL A 27 -4.29 13.25 10.99
CA VAL A 27 -5.23 14.37 11.11
C VAL A 27 -5.57 14.61 12.56
N SER A 28 -5.40 15.85 13.02
CA SER A 28 -5.72 16.26 14.40
C SER A 28 -7.05 17.00 14.51
N ASP A 29 -7.62 17.46 13.40
CA ASP A 29 -8.90 18.16 13.34
C ASP A 29 -9.89 17.41 12.41
N PRO A 30 -10.92 16.74 12.95
CA PRO A 30 -11.89 15.99 12.16
C PRO A 30 -12.79 16.89 11.30
N GLU A 31 -12.87 18.21 11.55
CA GLU A 31 -13.72 19.12 10.77
C GLU A 31 -13.07 19.60 9.45
N GLU A 32 -11.74 19.58 9.31
CA GLU A 32 -11.07 20.09 8.10
C GLU A 32 -11.06 19.09 6.93
N GLY A 33 -11.39 17.82 7.17
CA GLY A 33 -11.33 16.77 6.17
C GLY A 33 -9.90 16.52 5.65
N ILE A 34 -9.68 15.37 5.02
CA ILE A 34 -8.37 15.02 4.48
C ILE A 34 -8.24 15.57 3.06
N LYS A 35 -7.24 16.43 2.83
CA LYS A 35 -6.91 16.88 1.47
C LYS A 35 -6.12 15.79 0.76
N LEU A 36 -6.55 15.41 -0.44
CA LEU A 36 -5.86 14.40 -1.27
C LEU A 36 -4.39 14.76 -1.56
N ALA A 37 -4.06 16.05 -1.56
CA ALA A 37 -2.69 16.55 -1.71
C ALA A 37 -1.77 16.12 -0.54
N ASP A 38 -2.31 16.06 0.69
CA ASP A 38 -1.55 15.65 1.87
C ASP A 38 -1.28 14.14 1.84
N VAL A 39 -2.29 13.36 1.44
CA VAL A 39 -2.12 11.90 1.21
C VAL A 39 -1.07 11.65 0.15
N ARG A 40 -1.09 12.41 -0.96
CA ARG A 40 -0.11 12.29 -2.05
C ARG A 40 1.31 12.59 -1.58
N SER A 41 1.47 13.66 -0.80
CA SER A 41 2.77 14.05 -0.25
C SER A 41 3.30 13.01 0.74
N LYS A 42 2.42 12.50 1.62
CA LYS A 42 2.75 11.41 2.56
C LYS A 42 3.12 10.13 1.82
N ALA A 43 2.35 9.71 0.82
CA ALA A 43 2.62 8.51 0.02
C ALA A 43 4.00 8.56 -0.65
N ALA A 44 4.34 9.70 -1.27
CA ALA A 44 5.64 9.90 -1.90
C ALA A 44 6.80 9.86 -0.89
N SER A 45 6.63 10.56 0.24
CA SER A 45 7.63 10.60 1.31
C SER A 45 7.86 9.21 1.92
N GLU A 46 6.79 8.49 2.26
CA GLU A 46 6.89 7.15 2.86
C GLU A 46 7.43 6.12 1.89
N LEU A 47 7.07 6.18 0.59
CA LEU A 47 7.66 5.32 -0.44
C LEU A 47 9.18 5.52 -0.55
N GLN A 48 9.63 6.78 -0.60
CA GLN A 48 11.05 7.10 -0.68
C GLN A 48 11.80 6.60 0.56
N ARG A 49 11.30 6.93 1.76
CA ARG A 49 11.92 6.52 3.03
C ARG A 49 11.97 5.00 3.20
N TYR A 50 10.90 4.30 2.84
CA TYR A 50 10.86 2.84 2.85
C TYR A 50 11.89 2.26 1.88
N GLY A 51 11.96 2.79 0.65
CA GLY A 51 12.92 2.37 -0.37
C GLY A 51 14.38 2.56 0.07
N ASP A 52 14.70 3.71 0.66
CA ASP A 52 16.05 4.02 1.14
C ASP A 52 16.46 3.12 2.32
N ASP A 53 15.57 2.94 3.30
CA ASP A 53 15.82 2.06 4.45
C ASP A 53 15.99 0.61 4.02
N LEU A 54 15.09 0.11 3.16
CA LEU A 54 15.19 -1.24 2.61
C LEU A 54 16.49 -1.43 1.82
N SER A 55 16.87 -0.48 0.96
CA SER A 55 18.12 -0.54 0.21
C SER A 55 19.34 -0.58 1.14
N GLY A 56 19.34 0.21 2.21
CA GLY A 56 20.39 0.20 3.22
C GLY A 56 20.50 -1.14 3.95
N LEU A 57 19.38 -1.77 4.29
CA LEU A 57 19.35 -3.09 4.93
C LEU A 57 19.81 -4.21 4.00
N LEU A 58 19.40 -4.16 2.73
CA LEU A 58 19.86 -5.10 1.72
C LEU A 58 21.38 -5.02 1.51
N ALA A 59 21.90 -3.79 1.42
CA ALA A 59 23.34 -3.57 1.27
C ALA A 59 24.14 -4.14 2.45
N GLN A 60 23.63 -4.01 3.68
CA GLN A 60 24.26 -4.61 4.88
C GLN A 60 24.30 -6.15 4.83
N GLN A 61 23.38 -6.77 4.09
CA GLN A 61 23.36 -8.22 3.86
C GLN A 61 24.10 -8.64 2.58
N GLY A 62 24.77 -7.72 1.89
CA GLY A 62 25.46 -7.99 0.63
C GLY A 62 24.50 -8.24 -0.55
N ILE A 63 23.22 -7.90 -0.41
CA ILE A 63 22.23 -7.97 -1.48
C ILE A 63 22.30 -6.65 -2.26
N THR A 64 22.47 -6.75 -3.58
CA THR A 64 22.61 -5.58 -4.46
C THR A 64 21.41 -5.42 -5.37
N VAL A 65 21.11 -4.18 -5.73
CA VAL A 65 20.16 -3.82 -6.79
C VAL A 65 21.00 -3.08 -7.83
N PRO A 66 21.16 -3.57 -9.07
CA PRO A 66 20.33 -4.54 -9.81
C PRO A 66 20.62 -6.05 -9.59
N PRO A 67 19.70 -6.96 -9.98
CA PRO A 67 18.48 -6.69 -10.75
C PRO A 67 17.40 -5.95 -9.95
N ALA A 68 16.59 -5.13 -10.62
CA ALA A 68 15.42 -4.53 -10.00
C ALA A 68 14.40 -5.63 -9.66
N PHE A 69 13.65 -5.43 -8.59
CA PHE A 69 12.62 -6.36 -8.17
C PHE A 69 11.40 -5.61 -7.66
N GLN A 70 10.28 -6.30 -7.54
CA GLN A 70 9.02 -5.70 -7.11
C GLN A 70 8.56 -6.40 -5.84
N LEU A 71 8.05 -5.63 -4.89
CA LEU A 71 7.39 -6.15 -3.71
C LEU A 71 5.88 -6.07 -3.90
N ARG A 72 5.20 -7.16 -3.57
CA ARG A 72 3.74 -7.24 -3.59
C ARG A 72 3.21 -7.94 -2.37
N SER A 73 2.03 -7.54 -1.93
CA SER A 73 1.25 -8.30 -0.97
C SER A 73 0.85 -9.67 -1.53
N VAL A 74 0.91 -10.68 -0.68
CA VAL A 74 0.37 -12.02 -0.94
C VAL A 74 -0.58 -12.43 0.18
N GLU A 75 -1.27 -13.55 -0.03
CA GLU A 75 -2.16 -14.14 0.96
C GLU A 75 -1.43 -14.39 2.29
N GLY A 76 -2.15 -14.24 3.41
CA GLY A 76 -1.59 -14.36 4.76
C GLY A 76 -0.87 -13.10 5.27
N GLY A 77 -0.91 -11.99 4.53
CA GLY A 77 -0.39 -10.69 4.98
C GLY A 77 1.10 -10.48 4.73
N ASN A 78 1.79 -11.48 4.17
CA ASN A 78 3.20 -11.41 3.82
C ASN A 78 3.45 -10.57 2.56
N VAL A 79 4.73 -10.28 2.32
CA VAL A 79 5.26 -9.65 1.11
C VAL A 79 6.06 -10.68 0.32
N ALA A 80 5.80 -10.75 -0.97
CA ALA A 80 6.59 -11.53 -1.91
C ALA A 80 7.35 -10.62 -2.88
N VAL A 81 8.49 -11.13 -3.36
CA VAL A 81 9.29 -10.52 -4.41
C VAL A 81 8.84 -11.07 -5.76
N ALA A 82 8.35 -10.21 -6.63
CA ALA A 82 8.13 -10.51 -8.03
C ALA A 82 9.38 -10.19 -8.87
N GLY A 83 9.67 -11.06 -9.84
CA GLY A 83 10.90 -11.07 -10.64
C GLY A 83 11.89 -12.17 -10.24
N ASP A 84 13.00 -12.26 -10.97
CA ASP A 84 14.01 -13.34 -10.87
C ASP A 84 15.25 -12.92 -10.09
N HIS A 85 15.09 -12.12 -9.04
CA HIS A 85 16.22 -11.67 -8.21
C HIS A 85 16.90 -12.89 -7.56
N PRO A 86 18.23 -13.06 -7.66
CA PRO A 86 18.93 -14.25 -7.13
C PRO A 86 18.75 -14.41 -5.62
N SER A 87 18.63 -13.29 -4.90
CA SER A 87 18.39 -13.25 -3.45
C SER A 87 16.90 -13.17 -3.05
N LYS A 88 15.96 -13.52 -3.94
CA LYS A 88 14.51 -13.41 -3.70
C LYS A 88 14.07 -13.92 -2.32
N ALA A 89 14.40 -15.16 -1.98
CA ALA A 89 13.99 -15.76 -0.71
C ALA A 89 14.59 -15.05 0.51
N ALA A 90 15.81 -14.52 0.39
CA ALA A 90 16.44 -13.76 1.46
C ALA A 90 15.76 -12.41 1.67
N ILE A 91 15.41 -11.71 0.58
CA ILE A 91 14.67 -10.44 0.62
C ILE A 91 13.29 -10.65 1.27
N GLU A 92 12.54 -11.66 0.81
CA GLU A 92 11.24 -12.02 1.38
C GLU A 92 11.36 -12.39 2.87
N GLY A 93 12.34 -13.22 3.22
CA GLY A 93 12.57 -13.63 4.61
C GLY A 93 12.90 -12.45 5.52
N MET A 94 13.75 -11.54 5.06
CA MET A 94 14.12 -10.33 5.80
C MET A 94 12.91 -9.43 6.05
N ILE A 95 12.11 -9.12 5.02
CA ILE A 95 10.95 -8.23 5.15
C ILE A 95 9.89 -8.87 6.04
N ASN A 96 9.58 -10.15 5.85
CA ASN A 96 8.50 -10.81 6.57
C ASN A 96 8.86 -11.15 8.03
N ALA A 97 10.15 -11.30 8.35
CA ALA A 97 10.60 -11.49 9.73
C ALA A 97 10.70 -10.17 10.52
N ASP A 98 10.91 -9.04 9.84
CA ASP A 98 10.94 -7.72 10.47
C ASP A 98 9.53 -7.10 10.49
N THR A 99 8.89 -7.13 11.67
CA THR A 99 7.54 -6.57 11.86
C THR A 99 7.45 -5.08 11.52
N ARG A 100 8.53 -4.30 11.70
CA ARG A 100 8.55 -2.88 11.35
C ARG A 100 8.53 -2.72 9.84
N LEU A 101 9.38 -3.42 9.10
CA LEU A 101 9.40 -3.36 7.63
C LEU A 101 8.08 -3.86 7.03
N LEU A 102 7.56 -4.99 7.53
CA LEU A 102 6.31 -5.54 7.04
C LEU A 102 5.14 -4.57 7.23
N LYS A 103 5.00 -4.00 8.44
CA LYS A 103 3.94 -3.01 8.71
C LYS A 103 4.12 -1.77 7.84
N TRP A 104 5.33 -1.24 7.75
CA TRP A 104 5.59 -0.03 6.96
C TRP A 104 5.28 -0.24 5.47
N PHE A 105 5.60 -1.40 4.90
CA PHE A 105 5.18 -1.74 3.54
C PHE A 105 3.65 -1.65 3.37
N LYS A 106 2.89 -2.22 4.31
CA LYS A 106 1.42 -2.16 4.29
C LYS A 106 0.90 -0.74 4.42
N GLU A 107 1.56 0.11 5.20
CA GLU A 107 1.22 1.53 5.29
C GLU A 107 1.43 2.24 3.93
N VAL A 108 2.56 1.99 3.26
CA VAL A 108 2.82 2.53 1.91
C VAL A 108 1.76 2.05 0.91
N GLU A 109 1.42 0.76 0.94
CA GLU A 109 0.36 0.17 0.12
C GLU A 109 -1.00 0.85 0.35
N VAL A 110 -1.41 1.00 1.62
CA VAL A 110 -2.69 1.66 1.96
C VAL A 110 -2.72 3.11 1.47
N LEU A 111 -1.63 3.86 1.60
CA LEU A 111 -1.55 5.23 1.08
C LEU A 111 -1.79 5.26 -0.44
N HIS A 112 -1.16 4.34 -1.18
CA HIS A 112 -1.35 4.26 -2.62
C HIS A 112 -2.75 3.77 -2.99
N ASP A 113 -3.35 2.85 -2.22
CA ASP A 113 -4.72 2.40 -2.44
C ASP A 113 -5.74 3.53 -2.26
N ILE A 114 -5.55 4.40 -1.25
CA ILE A 114 -6.39 5.59 -1.07
C ILE A 114 -6.28 6.51 -2.28
N LEU A 115 -5.06 6.77 -2.77
CA LEU A 115 -4.83 7.58 -3.96
C LEU A 115 -5.46 6.96 -5.20
N ARG A 116 -5.26 5.65 -5.40
CA ARG A 116 -5.80 4.92 -6.54
C ARG A 116 -7.32 4.91 -6.54
N ARG A 117 -7.96 4.68 -5.39
CA ARG A 117 -9.42 4.80 -5.24
C ARG A 117 -9.88 6.20 -5.62
N ALA A 118 -9.18 7.24 -5.17
CA ALA A 118 -9.52 8.61 -5.50
C ALA A 118 -9.41 8.91 -7.00
N GLU A 119 -8.38 8.38 -7.67
CA GLU A 119 -8.19 8.50 -9.12
C GLU A 119 -9.24 7.74 -9.93
N LEU A 120 -9.73 6.61 -9.42
CA LEU A 120 -10.76 5.81 -10.07
C LEU A 120 -12.19 6.33 -9.84
N ARG A 121 -12.40 7.28 -8.92
CA ARG A 121 -13.74 7.86 -8.69
C ARG A 121 -14.28 8.47 -9.98
N GLY A 122 -15.46 8.06 -10.39
CA GLY A 122 -16.09 8.51 -11.63
C GLY A 122 -15.60 7.80 -12.90
N SER A 123 -14.77 6.76 -12.77
CA SER A 123 -14.40 5.86 -13.86
C SER A 123 -15.18 4.53 -13.78
N GLU A 124 -15.25 3.79 -14.88
CA GLU A 124 -15.79 2.41 -14.90
C GLU A 124 -14.81 1.37 -14.35
N GLN A 125 -13.56 1.76 -14.07
CA GLN A 125 -12.52 0.88 -13.54
C GLN A 125 -12.62 0.78 -12.02
N THR A 126 -12.48 -0.43 -11.49
CA THR A 126 -12.39 -0.68 -10.05
C THR A 126 -10.98 -1.11 -9.67
N LEU A 127 -10.67 -1.10 -8.38
CA LEU A 127 -9.43 -1.69 -7.85
C LEU A 127 -9.40 -3.21 -7.98
N ASP A 128 -10.53 -3.86 -8.30
CA ASP A 128 -10.61 -5.31 -8.33
C ASP A 128 -9.70 -5.86 -9.43
N GLY A 129 -8.87 -6.84 -9.06
CA GLY A 129 -7.88 -7.40 -9.97
C GLY A 129 -6.67 -6.49 -10.24
N GLN A 130 -6.58 -5.32 -9.60
CA GLN A 130 -5.35 -4.52 -9.58
C GLN A 130 -4.55 -4.82 -8.31
N HIS A 131 -3.23 -4.80 -8.44
CA HIS A 131 -2.32 -5.01 -7.32
C HIS A 131 -1.31 -3.86 -7.24
N PHE A 132 -1.14 -3.31 -6.05
CA PHE A 132 -0.04 -2.41 -5.77
C PHE A 132 1.28 -3.17 -5.80
N ASN A 133 2.28 -2.58 -6.44
CA ASN A 133 3.65 -3.05 -6.47
C ASN A 133 4.58 -1.91 -6.07
N LEU A 134 5.54 -2.23 -5.20
CA LEU A 134 6.67 -1.36 -4.91
C LEU A 134 7.90 -1.91 -5.64
N GLY A 135 8.29 -1.27 -6.74
CA GLY A 135 9.52 -1.58 -7.45
C GLY A 135 10.72 -0.96 -6.75
N LEU A 136 11.73 -1.76 -6.42
CA LEU A 136 13.03 -1.28 -5.98
C LEU A 136 14.03 -1.36 -7.13
N THR A 137 14.61 -0.20 -7.47
CA THR A 137 15.55 -0.05 -8.59
C THR A 137 16.85 0.59 -8.09
N SER A 138 17.88 0.63 -8.94
CA SER A 138 19.14 1.30 -8.61
C SER A 138 19.02 2.82 -8.42
N ILE A 139 17.89 3.43 -8.80
CA ILE A 139 17.63 4.87 -8.67
C ILE A 139 16.62 5.20 -7.56
N GLY A 140 16.06 4.19 -6.88
CA GLY A 140 15.07 4.37 -5.81
C GLY A 140 13.85 3.48 -5.95
N ALA A 141 12.87 3.72 -5.07
CA ALA A 141 11.61 3.00 -5.04
C ALA A 141 10.52 3.69 -5.88
N ILE A 142 9.66 2.88 -6.50
CA ILE A 142 8.55 3.34 -7.34
C ILE A 142 7.30 2.55 -6.98
N GLY A 143 6.18 3.24 -6.73
CA GLY A 143 4.85 2.63 -6.54
C GLY A 143 4.06 2.60 -7.85
N PHE A 144 3.46 1.46 -8.20
CA PHE A 144 2.63 1.33 -9.40
C PHE A 144 1.61 0.20 -9.26
N TYR A 145 0.58 0.22 -10.13
CA TYR A 145 -0.43 -0.84 -10.18
C TYR A 145 -0.26 -1.70 -11.43
N THR A 146 -0.50 -3.00 -11.27
CA THR A 146 -0.63 -3.95 -12.38
C THR A 146 -2.01 -4.58 -12.32
N GLY A 147 -2.68 -4.74 -13.47
CA GLY A 147 -3.89 -5.56 -13.58
C GLY A 147 -3.55 -7.05 -13.75
N ASN A 148 -4.51 -7.91 -13.42
CA ASN A 148 -4.53 -9.30 -13.86
C ASN A 148 -4.86 -9.42 -15.35
#